data_AF-U2K5U9-F1
#
_entry.id   AF-U2K5U9-F1
#
_cell.length_a   1.000
_cell.length_b   1.000
_cell.length_c   1.000
_cell.angle_alpha   90.00
_cell.angle_beta   90.00
_cell.angle_gamma   90.00
#
_symmetry.space_group_name_H-M   'P 1'
#
loop_
_entity.id
_entity.type
_entity.pdbx_description
1 polymer ?
#
loop_
_entity_poly.entity_id
_entity_poly.type
_entity_poly.pdbx_seq_one_letter_code
_entity_poly.pdbx_strand_id
1 'polypeptide(L)'
;MDASTFPISFTYHLIFCLIAGAFFVVQFIRLRRPYQLLLAVGIVASLLIYVGGEHNKVWFHTVGIFELVLLLGAIVLSIIARKKEKQAAAAQAADTAVDSKTEETDA
;
A
#
# COMPACT_ATOMS: atom_id res chain seq x y z
N MET A 1 0.31 -34.94 -13.41
CA MET A 1 0.47 -33.92 -12.36
C MET A 1 1.07 -32.72 -13.05
N ASP A 2 0.22 -31.85 -13.58
CA ASP A 2 0.63 -30.63 -14.26
C ASP A 2 1.11 -29.67 -13.18
N ALA A 3 2.44 -29.63 -12.98
CA ALA A 3 3.07 -28.81 -11.97
C ALA A 3 3.09 -27.36 -12.46
N SER A 4 1.96 -26.67 -12.35
CA SER A 4 1.91 -25.22 -12.44
C SER A 4 2.88 -24.64 -11.40
N THR A 5 3.78 -23.76 -11.83
CA THR A 5 4.79 -23.14 -10.95
C THR A 5 4.16 -22.34 -9.79
N PHE A 6 2.87 -21.99 -9.92
CA PHE A 6 2.10 -21.31 -8.90
C PHE A 6 0.94 -22.23 -8.41
N PRO A 7 0.87 -22.55 -7.10
CA PRO A 7 -0.05 -23.57 -6.58
C PRO A 7 -1.51 -23.12 -6.44
N ILE A 8 -1.84 -21.90 -6.89
CA ILE A 8 -3.19 -21.33 -6.85
C ILE A 8 -3.69 -21.20 -8.28
N SER A 9 -4.91 -21.70 -8.55
CA SER A 9 -5.52 -21.53 -9.88
C SER A 9 -5.76 -20.05 -10.19
N PHE A 10 -5.64 -19.68 -11.47
CA PHE A 10 -5.91 -18.33 -11.96
C PHE A 10 -7.24 -17.75 -11.44
N THR A 11 -8.30 -18.57 -11.42
CA THR A 11 -9.64 -18.19 -10.94
C THR A 11 -9.62 -17.71 -9.50
N TYR A 12 -8.95 -18.42 -8.59
CA TYR A 12 -8.86 -18.02 -7.19
C TYR A 12 -8.02 -16.75 -7.00
N HIS A 13 -6.93 -16.61 -7.78
CA HIS A 13 -6.11 -15.41 -7.74
C HIS A 13 -6.85 -14.18 -8.24
N LEU A 14 -7.66 -14.33 -9.30
CA LEU A 14 -8.51 -13.28 -9.83
C LEU A 14 -9.58 -12.84 -8.83
N ILE A 15 -10.27 -13.78 -8.18
CA ILE A 15 -11.27 -13.46 -7.15
C ILE A 15 -10.62 -12.73 -5.98
N PHE A 16 -9.47 -13.23 -5.50
CA PHE A 16 -8.70 -12.56 -4.46
C PHE A 16 -8.31 -11.13 -4.87
N CYS A 17 -7.81 -10.97 -6.09
CA CYS A 17 -7.38 -9.70 -6.65
C CYS A 17 -8.54 -8.69 -6.74
N LEU A 18 -9.73 -9.12 -7.16
CA LEU A 18 -10.93 -8.28 -7.18
C LEU A 18 -11.35 -7.81 -5.78
N ILE A 19 -11.39 -8.73 -4.82
CA ILE A 19 -11.80 -8.41 -3.44
C ILE A 19 -10.77 -7.48 -2.79
N ALA A 20 -9.48 -7.80 -2.89
CA ALA A 20 -8.40 -7.00 -2.33
C ALA A 20 -8.29 -5.62 -3.02
N GLY A 21 -8.43 -5.57 -4.35
CA GLY A 21 -8.46 -4.33 -5.11
C GLY A 21 -9.62 -3.42 -4.68
N ALA A 22 -10.84 -3.97 -4.58
CA ALA A 22 -12.00 -3.23 -4.10
C ALA A 22 -11.79 -2.72 -2.66
N PHE A 23 -11.23 -3.55 -1.78
CA PHE A 23 -10.89 -3.16 -0.42
C PHE A 23 -9.90 -1.99 -0.40
N PHE A 24 -8.79 -2.06 -1.13
CA PHE A 24 -7.79 -0.99 -1.18
C PHE A 24 -8.33 0.30 -1.80
N VAL A 25 -9.20 0.22 -2.80
CA VAL A 25 -9.87 1.41 -3.37
C VAL A 25 -10.79 2.07 -2.34
N VAL A 26 -11.62 1.30 -1.64
CA VAL A 26 -12.47 1.82 -0.55
C VAL A 26 -11.61 2.43 0.56
N GLN A 27 -10.52 1.76 0.92
CA GLN A 27 -9.59 2.25 1.93
C GLN A 27 -8.88 3.54 1.47
N PHE A 28 -8.55 3.66 0.19
CA PHE A 28 -8.00 4.87 -0.41
C PHE A 28 -8.99 6.04 -0.33
N ILE A 29 -10.26 5.83 -0.64
CA ILE A 29 -11.29 6.88 -0.55
C ILE A 29 -11.41 7.37 0.90
N ARG A 30 -11.34 6.46 1.88
CA ARG A 30 -11.53 6.79 3.30
C ARG A 30 -10.30 7.41 3.96
N LEU A 31 -9.09 6.91 3.68
CA LEU A 31 -7.84 7.37 4.31
C LEU A 31 -7.08 8.40 3.46
N ARG A 32 -7.40 8.54 2.16
CA ARG A 32 -6.72 9.40 1.16
C ARG A 32 -5.21 9.25 1.11
N ARG A 33 -4.68 8.07 1.47
CA ARG A 33 -3.24 7.85 1.49
C ARG A 33 -2.74 7.25 0.18
N PRO A 34 -1.71 7.83 -0.46
CA PRO A 34 -1.25 7.40 -1.77
C PRO A 34 -0.69 5.97 -1.78
N TYR A 35 -0.27 5.42 -0.63
CA TYR A 35 0.22 4.04 -0.54
C TYR A 35 -0.86 2.99 -0.81
N GLN A 36 -2.15 3.30 -0.60
CA GLN A 36 -3.24 2.35 -0.90
C GLN A 36 -3.49 2.20 -2.40
N LEU A 37 -3.30 3.27 -3.19
CA LEU A 37 -3.33 3.15 -4.66
C LEU A 37 -2.17 2.29 -5.15
N LEU A 38 -1.00 2.46 -4.56
CA LEU A 38 0.19 1.70 -4.92
C LEU A 38 0.01 0.21 -4.64
N LEU A 39 -0.62 -0.15 -3.50
CA LEU A 39 -1.02 -1.53 -3.21
C LEU A 39 -2.16 -2.05 -4.09
N ALA A 40 -3.14 -1.22 -4.42
CA ALA A 40 -4.21 -1.63 -5.34
C ALA A 40 -3.65 -1.98 -6.73
N VAL A 41 -2.69 -1.18 -7.22
CA VAL A 41 -1.98 -1.45 -8.47
C VAL A 41 -1.12 -2.71 -8.34
N GLY A 42 -0.40 -2.91 -7.23
CA GLY A 42 0.38 -4.13 -7.00
C GLY A 42 -0.49 -5.40 -7.01
N ILE A 43 -1.61 -5.38 -6.29
CA ILE A 43 -2.55 -6.50 -6.29
C ILE A 43 -3.03 -6.84 -7.71
N VAL A 44 -3.37 -5.86 -8.54
CA VAL A 44 -3.75 -6.12 -9.95
C VAL A 44 -2.55 -6.57 -10.77
N ALA A 45 -1.37 -5.99 -10.54
CA ALA A 45 -0.13 -6.38 -11.19
C ALA A 45 0.28 -7.83 -10.87
N SER A 46 -0.08 -8.36 -9.71
CA SER A 46 0.16 -9.77 -9.37
C SER A 46 -0.48 -10.75 -10.37
N LEU A 47 -1.54 -10.36 -11.09
CA LEU A 47 -2.13 -11.17 -12.15
C LEU A 47 -1.23 -11.29 -13.39
N LEU A 48 -0.25 -10.41 -13.58
CA LEU A 48 0.70 -10.51 -14.69
C LEU A 48 1.52 -11.80 -14.64
N ILE A 49 1.63 -12.48 -13.48
CA ILE A 49 2.32 -13.77 -13.40
C ILE A 49 1.72 -14.81 -14.36
N TYR A 50 0.43 -14.69 -14.70
CA TYR A 50 -0.26 -15.62 -15.60
C TYR A 50 -0.13 -15.25 -17.08
N VAL A 51 0.30 -14.02 -17.41
CA VAL A 51 0.42 -13.55 -18.81
C VAL A 51 1.65 -14.14 -19.51
N GLY A 52 2.72 -14.41 -18.75
CA GLY A 52 3.99 -14.88 -19.32
C GLY A 52 4.03 -16.35 -19.73
N GLY A 53 2.95 -17.12 -19.58
CA GLY A 53 2.93 -18.56 -19.84
C GLY A 53 3.52 -19.39 -18.69
N GLU A 54 2.91 -20.53 -18.40
CA GLU A 54 3.13 -21.37 -17.20
C GLU A 54 4.58 -21.87 -16.99
N HIS A 55 5.40 -21.89 -18.04
CA HIS A 55 6.76 -22.43 -18.02
C HIS A 55 7.87 -21.37 -18.02
N ASN A 56 7.54 -20.08 -18.11
CA ASN A 56 8.54 -19.01 -18.16
C ASN A 56 8.96 -18.56 -16.75
N LYS A 57 9.89 -19.32 -16.15
CA LYS A 57 10.49 -19.01 -14.83
C LYS A 57 11.04 -17.58 -14.71
N VAL A 58 11.63 -17.06 -15.79
CA VAL A 58 12.18 -15.70 -15.84
C VAL A 58 11.05 -14.68 -15.65
N TRP A 59 9.92 -14.83 -16.36
CA TRP A 59 8.78 -13.94 -16.24
C TRP A 59 8.20 -13.92 -14.81
N PHE A 60 8.06 -15.10 -14.21
CA PHE A 60 7.61 -15.23 -12.83
C PHE A 60 8.51 -14.47 -11.84
N HIS A 61 9.84 -14.60 -11.97
CA HIS A 61 10.77 -13.85 -11.14
C HIS A 61 10.76 -12.35 -11.44
N THR A 62 10.61 -11.93 -12.69
CA THR A 62 10.52 -10.51 -13.04
C THR A 62 9.28 -9.86 -12.41
N VAL A 63 8.11 -10.48 -12.55
CA VAL A 63 6.87 -9.96 -11.95
C VAL A 63 6.95 -10.02 -10.42
N GLY A 64 7.55 -11.07 -9.85
CA GLY A 64 7.77 -11.18 -8.41
C GLY A 64 8.70 -10.08 -7.85
N ILE A 65 9.81 -9.77 -8.54
CA ILE A 65 10.72 -8.69 -8.15
C ILE A 65 10.02 -7.33 -8.29
N PHE A 66 9.26 -7.14 -9.37
CA PHE A 66 8.46 -5.93 -9.58
C PHE A 66 7.46 -5.71 -8.43
N GLU A 67 6.75 -6.75 -8.03
CA GLU A 67 5.81 -6.72 -6.91
C GLU A 67 6.52 -6.41 -5.58
N LEU A 68 7.70 -7.01 -5.36
CA LEU A 68 8.51 -6.73 -4.18
C LEU A 68 8.94 -5.26 -4.10
N VAL A 69 9.31 -4.66 -5.23
CA VAL A 69 9.68 -3.23 -5.31
C VAL A 69 8.47 -2.34 -5.03
N LEU A 70 7.29 -2.66 -5.59
CA LEU A 70 6.03 -1.97 -5.27
C LEU A 70 5.71 -2.04 -3.78
N LEU A 71 5.85 -3.23 -3.18
CA LEU A 71 5.59 -3.42 -1.75
C LEU A 71 6.55 -2.60 -0.88
N LEU A 72 7.85 -2.62 -1.19
CA LEU A 72 8.84 -1.79 -0.50
C LEU A 72 8.54 -0.29 -0.66
N GLY A 73 8.17 0.15 -1.86
CA GLY A 73 7.75 1.52 -2.13
C GLY A 73 6.53 1.94 -1.29
N ALA A 74 5.53 1.06 -1.18
CA ALA A 74 4.34 1.30 -0.35
C ALA A 74 4.68 1.42 1.13
N ILE A 75 5.58 0.56 1.64
CA ILE A 75 6.05 0.60 3.03
C ILE A 75 6.77 1.91 3.33
N VAL A 76 7.72 2.32 2.48
CA VAL A 76 8.46 3.58 2.65
C VAL A 76 7.51 4.77 2.64
N LEU A 77 6.57 4.83 1.68
CA LEU A 77 5.60 5.90 1.58
C LEU A 77 4.65 5.93 2.78
N SER A 78 4.27 4.76 3.31
CA SER A 78 3.49 4.63 4.55
C SER A 78 4.23 5.21 5.76
N ILE A 79 5.52 4.92 5.91
CA ILE A 79 6.35 5.45 7.00
C ILE A 79 6.47 6.98 6.90
N ILE A 80 6.72 7.52 5.71
CA ILE A 80 6.82 8.97 5.48
C ILE A 80 5.48 9.65 5.79
N ALA A 81 4.38 9.08 5.33
CA ALA A 81 3.03 9.59 5.55
C ALA A 81 2.65 9.61 7.05
N ARG A 82 3.06 8.59 7.82
CA ARG A 82 2.89 8.53 9.28
C ARG A 82 3.75 9.56 10.01
N LYS A 83 5.01 9.73 9.60
CA LYS A 83 5.90 10.75 10.19
C LYS A 83 5.35 12.16 9.98
N LYS A 84 4.85 12.47 8.78
CA LYS A 84 4.24 13.77 8.47
C LYS A 84 3.02 14.05 9.36
N GLU A 85 2.12 13.09 9.53
CA GLU A 85 0.97 13.26 10.43
C GLU A 85 1.38 13.44 11.89
N LYS A 86 2.35 12.66 12.37
CA LYS A 86 2.80 12.77 13.76
C LYS A 86 3.50 14.11 14.03
N GLN A 87 4.23 14.64 13.06
CA GLN A 87 4.82 15.99 13.14
C GLN A 87 3.76 17.09 13.07
N ALA A 88 2.75 16.95 12.20
CA ALA A 88 1.64 17.91 12.14
C ALA A 88 0.84 17.94 13.45
N ALA A 89 0.58 16.78 14.06
CA ALA A 89 -0.09 16.69 15.35
C ALA A 89 0.76 17.27 16.50
N ALA A 90 2.08 17.04 16.49
CA ALA A 90 2.98 17.62 17.49
C ALA A 90 3.14 19.14 17.35
N ALA A 91 3.15 19.66 16.12
CA ALA A 91 3.16 21.10 15.85
C ALA A 91 1.86 21.78 16.31
N GLN A 92 0.70 21.15 16.06
CA GLN A 92 -0.58 21.66 16.54
C GLN A 92 -0.67 21.65 18.08
N ALA A 93 -0.17 20.60 18.74
CA ALA A 93 -0.13 20.54 20.21
C ALA A 93 0.83 21.58 20.83
N ALA A 94 1.91 21.92 20.13
CA ALA A 94 2.84 22.97 20.55
C ALA A 94 2.21 24.37 20.41
N ASP A 95 1.48 24.65 19.32
CA ASP A 95 0.76 25.92 19.14
C ASP A 95 -0.35 26.09 20.19
N THR A 96 -1.11 25.03 20.51
CA THR A 96 -2.17 25.11 21.54
C THR A 96 -1.61 25.32 22.95
N ALA A 97 -0.37 24.85 23.23
CA ALA A 97 0.31 25.05 24.50
C ALA A 97 0.97 26.44 24.66
N VAL A 98 1.25 27.13 23.56
CA VAL A 98 1.76 28.51 23.56
C VAL A 98 0.63 29.52 23.74
N ASP A 99 -0.54 29.24 23.16
CA ASP A 99 -1.76 30.06 23.31
C ASP A 99 -2.26 30.06 24.77
N SER A 100 -2.35 28.87 25.38
CA SER A 100 -2.78 28.71 26.78
C SER A 100 -1.81 29.28 27.83
N LYS A 101 -0.52 29.48 27.50
CA LYS A 101 0.45 30.13 28.39
C LYS A 101 0.45 31.65 28.27
N THR A 102 -0.06 32.19 27.17
CA THR A 102 -0.12 33.63 26.93
C THR A 102 -1.29 34.28 27.66
N GLU A 103 -2.43 33.57 27.80
CA GLU A 103 -3.58 34.02 28.61
C GLU A 103 -3.31 34.04 30.12
N GLU A 104 -2.42 33.21 30.65
CA GLU A 104 -2.14 33.16 32.10
C GLU A 104 -1.14 34.24 32.57
N THR A 105 -0.43 34.89 31.65
CA THR A 105 0.54 35.95 31.96
C THR A 105 -0.01 37.38 31.87
N ASP A 106 -1.27 37.55 31.47
CA ASP A 106 -1.89 38.88 31.29
C ASP A 106 -3.10 39.13 32.23
N ALA A 107 -3.23 38.33 33.30
CA ALA A 107 -4.22 38.47 34.38
C ALA A 107 -3.54 38.72 35.73
#